data_AF-A0A8F3BPU4-F1
#
_entry.id   AF-A0A8F3BPU4-F1
#
_cell.length_a   1.000
_cell.length_b   1.000
_cell.length_c   1.000
_cell.angle_alpha   90.00
_cell.angle_beta   90.00
_cell.angle_gamma   90.00
#
_symmetry.space_group_name_H-M   'P 1'
#
loop_
_entity.id
_entity.type
_entity.pdbx_description
1 polymer ?
#
loop_
_entity_poly.entity_id
_entity_poly.type
_entity_poly.pdbx_seq_one_letter_code
_entity_poly.pdbx_strand_id
1 'polypeptide(L)' 'AYMLKYDSTHGQFKGEIKVDGNNLTVNGKTIRFHMEKDPANIPWSETGA' A
#
# COMPACT_ATOMS: atom_id res chain seq x y z
N ALA A 1 -6.47 -1.48 -4.38
CA ALA A 1 -7.06 -1.32 -3.02
C ALA A 1 -8.16 -2.33 -2.66
N TYR A 2 -8.64 -3.19 -3.58
CA TYR A 2 -9.73 -4.12 -3.26
C TYR A 2 -9.36 -5.13 -2.16
N MET A 3 -8.19 -5.78 -2.27
CA MET A 3 -7.76 -6.77 -1.26
C MET A 3 -7.48 -6.15 0.12
N LEU A 4 -7.10 -4.87 0.19
CA LEU A 4 -6.91 -4.19 1.48
C LEU A 4 -8.26 -3.85 2.14
N LYS A 5 -9.30 -3.60 1.32
CA LYS A 5 -10.64 -3.26 1.81
C LYS A 5 -11.42 -4.49 2.24
N TYR A 6 -11.21 -5.61 1.57
CA TYR A 6 -11.95 -6.86 1.79
C TYR A 6 -10.99 -7.97 2.20
N ASP A 7 -10.80 -8.13 3.51
CA ASP A 7 -10.12 -9.29 4.08
C ASP A 7 -11.18 -10.31 4.54
N SER A 8 -11.06 -11.57 4.13
CA SER A 8 -12.04 -12.62 4.44
C SER A 8 -11.96 -13.12 5.88
N THR A 9 -10.82 -12.92 6.55
CA THR A 9 -10.58 -13.40 7.92
C THR A 9 -10.89 -12.34 8.98
N HIS A 10 -10.53 -11.08 8.71
CA HIS A 10 -10.69 -9.96 9.62
C HIS A 10 -11.83 -8.99 9.22
N GLY A 11 -12.48 -9.23 8.07
CA GLY A 11 -13.61 -8.44 7.58
C GLY A 11 -13.19 -7.19 6.81
N GLN A 12 -14.13 -6.27 6.62
CA GLN A 12 -13.87 -5.04 5.88
C GLN A 12 -13.03 -4.06 6.69
N PHE A 13 -11.99 -3.51 6.07
CA PHE A 13 -11.18 -2.46 6.68
C PHE A 13 -12.01 -1.19 6.88
N LYS A 14 -12.16 -0.76 8.14
CA LYS A 14 -12.99 0.40 8.54
C LYS A 14 -12.31 1.76 8.34
N GLY A 15 -11.03 1.78 7.94
CA GLY A 15 -10.30 3.03 7.70
C GLY A 15 -10.50 3.55 6.27
N GLU A 16 -10.26 4.84 6.08
CA GLU A 16 -10.33 5.47 4.77
C GLU A 16 -9.15 5.01 3.91
N ILE A 17 -9.44 4.36 2.78
CA ILE A 17 -8.44 3.92 1.81
C ILE A 17 -8.64 4.73 0.53
N LYS A 18 -7.63 5.51 0.16
CA LYS A 18 -7.55 6.23 -1.12
C LYS A 18 -6.37 5.70 -1.93
N VAL A 19 -6.60 5.43 -3.21
CA VAL A 19 -5.53 5.08 -4.16
C VAL A 19 -5.29 6.31 -5.02
N ASP A 20 -4.04 6.74 -5.05
CA ASP A 20 -3.60 7.89 -5.83
C ASP A 20 -2.43 7.47 -6.71
N GLY A 21 -2.74 6.88 -7.86
CA GLY A 21 -1.75 6.33 -8.80
C GLY A 21 -0.83 5.31 -8.15
N ASN A 22 0.39 5.73 -7.82
CA ASN A 22 1.45 4.92 -7.19
C ASN A 22 1.47 5.00 -5.65
N ASN A 23 0.56 5.76 -5.06
CA ASN A 23 0.51 5.98 -3.61
C ASN A 23 -0.83 5.46 -3.07
N LEU A 24 -0.76 4.76 -1.94
CA LEU A 24 -1.91 4.24 -1.21
C LEU A 24 -2.02 5.02 0.10
N THR A 25 -3.03 5.88 0.23
CA THR A 25 -3.30 6.60 1.47
C THR A 25 -4.27 5.80 2.32
N VAL A 26 -3.82 5.36 3.50
CA VAL A 26 -4.62 4.60 4.47
C VAL A 26 -4.71 5.40 5.76
N ASN A 27 -5.92 5.81 6.14
CA ASN A 27 -6.17 6.57 7.37
C ASN A 27 -5.27 7.81 7.52
N GLY A 28 -5.08 8.55 6.42
CA GLY A 28 -4.22 9.74 6.36
C GLY A 28 -2.72 9.45 6.22
N LYS A 29 -2.27 8.20 6.27
CA LYS A 29 -0.87 7.82 5.99
C LYS A 29 -0.69 7.46 4.53
N THR A 30 0.15 8.20 3.82
CA THR A 30 0.51 7.90 2.43
C THR A 30 1.61 6.84 2.39
N ILE A 31 1.30 5.70 1.79
CA ILE A 31 2.19 4.56 1.61
C ILE A 31 2.58 4.52 0.14
N ARG A 32 3.89 4.54 -0.14
CA ARG A 32 4.41 4.37 -1.49
C ARG A 32 4.55 2.88 -1.78
N PHE A 33 4.04 2.41 -2.91
CA PHE A 33 4.19 1.01 -3.32
C PHE A 33 4.96 0.93 -4.64
N HIS A 34 5.84 -0.06 -4.75
CA HIS A 34 6.62 -0.34 -5.95
C HIS A 34 6.11 -1.65 -6.56
N MET A 35 5.81 -1.64 -7.86
CA MET A 35 5.38 -2.82 -8.60
C MET A 35 6.52 -3.30 -9.51
N GLU A 36 7.68 -3.58 -8.92
CA GLU A 36 8.83 -4.06 -9.67
C GLU A 36 9.01 -5.57 -9.55
N LYS A 37 9.36 -6.20 -10.68
CA LYS A 37 9.61 -7.65 -10.74
C LYS A 37 10.95 -8.02 -10.09
N ASP A 38 11.94 -7.14 -10.23
CA ASP A 38 13.25 -7.32 -9.62
C ASP A 38 13.30 -6.59 -8.27
N PRO A 39 13.46 -7.31 -7.14
CA PRO A 39 13.53 -6.68 -5.82
C PRO A 39 14.74 -5.76 -5.66
N ALA A 40 15.78 -5.86 -6.50
CA ALA A 40 16.92 -4.96 -6.47
C ALA A 40 16.59 -3.54 -7.00
N ASN A 41 15.56 -3.41 -7.85
CA ASN A 41 15.11 -2.12 -8.38
C ASN A 41 14.19 -1.36 -7.41
N ILE A 42 13.79 -1.98 -6.30
CA ILE A 42 13.01 -1.32 -5.26
C ILE A 42 13.98 -0.45 -4.45
N PRO A 43 13.76 0.86 -4.33
CA PRO A 43 14.66 1.78 -3.62
C PRO A 43 14.49 1.64 -2.10
N TRP A 44 14.93 0.51 -1.55
CA TRP A 44 14.87 0.20 -0.11
C TRP A 44 15.62 1.24 0.74
N SER A 45 16.76 1.73 0.25
CA SER A 45 17.57 2.74 0.95
C SER A 45 16.85 4.08 1.11
N GLU A 46 15.95 4.45 0.20
CA GLU A 46 15.18 5.71 0.30
C GLU A 46 13.93 5.57 1.18
N THR A 47 13.45 4.33 1.37
CA THR A 47 12.21 4.04 2.11
C THR A 47 12.45 3.80 3.61
N GLY A 48 13.70 3.89 4.08
CA GLY A 48 14.04 3.84 5.51
C GLY A 48 13.75 2.48 6.16
N ALA A 49 13.89 1.39 5.40
CA ALA A 49 13.69 0.02 5.86
C ALA A 49 14.77 -0.46 6.83
#